data_AF-A0A7C1QG01-F1
#
_entry.id   AF-A0A7C1QG01-F1
#
_cell.length_a   1.000
_cell.length_b   1.000
_cell.length_c   1.000
_cell.angle_alpha   90.00
_cell.angle_beta   90.00
_cell.angle_gamma   90.00
#
_symmetry.space_group_name_H-M   'P 1'
#
loop_
_entity.id
_entity.type
_entity.pdbx_description
1 polymer ?
#
loop_
_entity_poly.entity_id
_entity_poly.type
_entity_poly.pdbx_seq_one_letter_code
_entity_poly.pdbx_strand_id
1 'polypeptide(L)'
;MRGGLYFDRFDKDPKITKVGVTNEIQLLKMLDVGRYDIIIGNDLNIDYLIHRHGFSGKFEKAPFKVDSFTPTYIAISKKSKFIDVIPRLGVALKNMIESKRIEEIEQTYMKKFKAN
;
A
#
# COMPACT_ATOMS: atom_id res chain seq x y z
N MET A 1 9.86 1.00 0.95
CA MET A 1 10.70 -0.21 1.18
C MET A 1 12.09 0.00 0.57
N ARG A 2 13.13 -0.70 1.03
CA ARG A 2 14.45 -0.63 0.39
C ARG A 2 14.36 -1.09 -1.07
N GLY A 3 14.73 -0.23 -2.02
CA GLY A 3 14.66 -0.51 -3.46
C GLY A 3 13.29 -0.30 -4.13
N GLY A 4 12.30 0.28 -3.43
CA GLY A 4 11.04 0.68 -4.06
C GLY A 4 11.22 1.93 -4.91
N LEU A 5 10.58 1.96 -6.08
CA LEU A 5 10.44 3.14 -6.93
C LEU A 5 9.12 3.84 -6.59
N TYR A 6 9.15 5.16 -6.50
CA TYR A 6 7.97 5.99 -6.23
C TYR A 6 7.66 6.85 -7.46
N PHE A 7 8.29 8.00 -7.57
CA PHE A 7 8.14 8.90 -8.72
C PHE A 7 9.42 9.71 -8.90
N ASP A 8 9.70 10.06 -10.15
CA ASP A 8 10.97 10.65 -10.58
C ASP A 8 11.44 11.81 -9.72
N ARG A 9 10.54 12.74 -9.39
CA ARG A 9 10.89 13.91 -8.57
C ARG A 9 11.35 13.50 -7.18
N PHE A 10 10.74 12.51 -6.52
CA PHE A 10 11.22 12.03 -5.23
C PHE A 10 12.48 11.18 -5.41
N ASP A 11 12.47 10.21 -6.32
CA ASP A 11 13.53 9.22 -6.48
C ASP A 11 14.87 9.85 -6.90
N LYS A 12 14.85 10.93 -7.68
CA LYS A 12 16.03 11.62 -8.19
C LYS A 12 16.45 12.86 -7.39
N ASP A 13 15.68 13.30 -6.39
CA ASP A 13 16.03 14.49 -5.60
C ASP A 13 17.17 14.18 -4.61
N PRO A 14 18.35 14.85 -4.75
CA PRO A 14 19.48 14.66 -3.86
C PRO A 14 19.34 15.42 -2.53
N LYS A 15 18.39 16.35 -2.41
CA LYS A 15 18.15 17.13 -1.19
C LYS A 15 17.38 16.33 -0.13
N ILE A 16 16.75 15.22 -0.53
CA ILE A 16 15.97 14.36 0.36
C ILE A 16 16.86 13.22 0.86
N THR A 17 17.05 13.14 2.18
CA THR A 17 17.69 11.98 2.80
C THR A 17 16.69 10.84 2.90
N LYS A 18 16.88 9.79 2.09
CA LYS A 18 15.96 8.65 2.00
C LYS A 18 16.41 7.53 2.93
N VAL A 19 15.54 7.15 3.87
CA VAL A 19 15.77 6.01 4.77
C VAL A 19 14.82 4.88 4.42
N GLY A 20 15.37 3.76 3.96
CA GLY A 20 14.59 2.56 3.64
C GLY A 20 14.33 1.70 4.88
N VAL A 21 13.12 1.17 5.01
CA VAL A 21 12.78 0.15 6.02
C VAL A 21 12.51 -1.21 5.37
N THR A 22 12.63 -2.27 6.17
CA THR A 22 12.32 -3.65 5.79
C THR A 22 10.91 -4.08 6.19
N ASN A 23 10.24 -3.34 7.08
CA ASN A 23 8.88 -3.58 7.52
C ASN A 23 8.08 -2.27 7.53
N GLU A 24 6.89 -2.24 6.93
CA GLU A 24 6.07 -1.02 6.80
C GLU A 24 5.66 -0.43 8.15
N ILE A 25 5.44 -1.24 9.18
CA ILE A 25 5.10 -0.69 10.51
C ILE A 25 6.23 0.16 11.11
N GLN A 26 7.47 -0.07 10.66
CA GLN A 26 8.61 0.71 11.10
C GLN A 26 8.51 2.16 10.62
N LEU A 27 7.88 2.43 9.47
CA LEU A 27 7.64 3.80 8.99
C LEU A 27 6.82 4.59 10.01
N LEU A 28 5.68 4.04 10.44
CA LEU A 28 4.80 4.68 11.41
C LEU A 28 5.49 4.87 12.77
N LYS A 29 6.24 3.87 13.23
CA LYS A 29 6.98 3.98 14.50
C LYS A 29 8.05 5.07 14.45
N MET A 30 8.82 5.14 13.37
CA MET A 30 9.87 6.16 13.24
C MET A 30 9.30 7.57 13.09
N LEU A 31 8.13 7.72 12.45
CA LEU A 31 7.39 8.97 12.43
C LEU A 31 6.89 9.35 13.84
N ASP A 32 6.29 8.41 14.58
CA ASP A 32 5.76 8.63 15.94
C ASP A 32 6.83 9.10 16.93
N VAL A 33 8.05 8.55 16.84
CA VAL A 33 9.17 8.95 17.69
C VAL A 33 10.01 10.11 17.13
N GLY A 34 9.55 10.78 16.07
CA GLY A 34 10.21 11.95 15.48
C GLY A 34 11.56 11.65 14.81
N ARG A 35 11.80 10.39 14.41
CA ARG A 35 13.01 10.00 13.67
C ARG A 35 12.88 10.25 12.17
N TYR A 36 11.66 10.29 11.66
CA TYR A 36 11.34 10.71 10.30
C TYR A 36 10.44 11.93 10.33
N ASP A 37 10.72 12.92 9.49
CA ASP A 37 9.87 14.10 9.32
C ASP A 37 8.62 13.77 8.49
N ILE A 38 8.74 12.83 7.55
CA ILE A 38 7.68 12.43 6.64
C ILE A 38 7.86 10.98 6.21
N ILE A 39 6.75 10.30 5.93
CA ILE A 39 6.71 8.99 5.29
C ILE A 39 5.95 9.07 3.98
N ILE A 40 6.30 8.20 3.03
CA ILE A 40 5.62 8.08 1.75
C ILE A 40 5.13 6.64 1.56
N GLY A 41 3.92 6.49 1.04
CA GLY A 41 3.28 5.20 0.83
C GLY A 41 1.95 5.34 0.12
N ASN A 42 1.32 4.20 -0.15
CA ASN A 42 -0.04 4.18 -0.67
C ASN A 42 -1.04 4.54 0.45
N ASP A 43 -1.88 5.55 0.21
CA ASP A 43 -2.86 6.06 1.19
C ASP A 43 -3.67 4.94 1.86
N LEU A 44 -4.19 3.99 1.08
CA LEU A 44 -5.05 2.91 1.59
C LEU A 44 -4.29 1.97 2.54
N ASN A 45 -3.06 1.61 2.17
CA ASN A 45 -2.22 0.75 3.01
C ASN A 45 -1.79 1.47 4.30
N ILE A 46 -1.34 2.73 4.19
CA ILE A 46 -0.92 3.51 5.35
C ILE A 46 -2.10 3.74 6.32
N ASP A 47 -3.28 4.11 5.83
CA ASP A 47 -4.48 4.27 6.66
C ASP A 47 -4.85 2.98 7.40
N TYR A 48 -4.79 1.85 6.69
CA TYR A 48 -5.02 0.53 7.27
C TYR A 48 -4.03 0.23 8.41
N LEU A 49 -2.73 0.48 8.19
CA LEU A 49 -1.70 0.24 9.20
C LEU A 49 -1.85 1.19 10.40
N ILE A 50 -2.17 2.46 10.16
CA ILE A 50 -2.44 3.44 11.20
C ILE A 50 -3.54 2.94 12.13
N HIS A 51 -4.68 2.53 11.56
CA HIS A 51 -5.79 2.03 12.35
C HIS A 51 -5.44 0.73 13.06
N ARG A 52 -4.93 -0.27 12.33
CA ARG A 52 -4.63 -1.60 12.86
C ARG A 52 -3.65 -1.59 14.02
N HIS A 53 -2.73 -0.63 14.03
CA HIS A 53 -1.66 -0.55 15.02
C HIS A 53 -1.83 0.59 16.04
N GLY A 54 -3.00 1.22 16.11
CA GLY A 54 -3.33 2.19 17.16
C GLY A 54 -2.64 3.55 17.01
N PHE A 55 -2.36 3.98 15.78
CA PHE A 55 -1.82 5.31 15.48
C PHE A 55 -2.90 6.30 15.03
N SER A 56 -4.19 5.95 15.11
CA SER A 56 -5.28 6.84 14.71
C SER A 56 -5.19 8.21 15.40
N GLY A 57 -5.34 9.27 14.60
CA GLY A 57 -5.26 10.66 15.08
C GLY A 57 -3.85 11.18 15.41
N LYS A 58 -2.79 10.36 15.25
CA LYS A 58 -1.42 10.79 15.56
C LYS A 58 -0.72 11.52 14.43
N PHE A 59 -1.18 11.37 13.19
CA PHE A 59 -0.50 11.87 12.00
C PHE A 59 -1.45 12.65 11.10
N GLU A 60 -0.89 13.62 10.39
CA GLU A 60 -1.59 14.39 9.37
C GLU A 60 -1.17 13.93 7.96
N LYS A 61 -2.13 13.91 7.03
CA LYS A 61 -1.83 13.65 5.62
C LYS A 61 -1.31 14.91 4.95
N ALA A 62 -0.11 14.82 4.38
CA ALA A 62 0.41 15.88 3.54
C ALA A 62 -0.49 16.13 2.31
N PRO A 63 -0.62 17.39 1.84
CA PRO A 63 -1.50 17.72 0.71
C PRO A 63 -0.96 17.23 -0.63
N PHE A 64 0.33 16.91 -0.72
CA PHE A 64 0.95 16.45 -1.95
C PHE A 64 0.60 14.99 -2.22
N LYS A 65 -0.09 14.75 -3.34
CA LYS A 65 -0.40 13.42 -3.87
C LYS A 65 0.09 13.29 -5.30
N VAL A 66 0.51 12.08 -5.65
CA VAL A 66 0.84 11.72 -7.03
C VAL A 66 -0.28 10.82 -7.53
N ASP A 67 -1.05 11.31 -8.50
CA ASP A 67 -2.01 10.48 -9.22
C ASP A 67 -1.25 9.60 -10.21
N SER A 68 -0.75 8.48 -9.71
CA SER A 68 -0.16 7.44 -10.54
C SER A 68 -1.04 6.19 -10.46
N PHE A 69 -1.59 5.78 -11.61
CA PHE A 69 -2.18 4.46 -11.73
C PHE A 69 -1.06 3.42 -11.74
N THR A 70 -0.87 2.73 -10.62
CA THR A 70 0.03 1.58 -10.54
C THR A 70 -0.82 0.31 -10.47
N PRO A 71 -0.98 -0.44 -11.58
CA PRO A 71 -1.74 -1.67 -11.55
C PRO A 71 -1.07 -2.68 -10.59
N THR A 72 -1.88 -3.31 -9.75
CA THR A 72 -1.43 -4.36 -8.82
C THR A 72 -1.72 -5.73 -9.43
N TYR A 73 -0.76 -6.64 -9.31
CA TYR A 73 -0.82 -7.97 -9.90
C TYR A 73 -0.61 -9.05 -8.84
N ILE A 74 -1.27 -10.19 -9.03
CA ILE A 74 -0.94 -11.42 -8.31
C ILE A 74 0.16 -12.12 -9.11
N ALA A 75 1.33 -12.31 -8.47
CA ALA A 75 2.46 -12.99 -9.09
C ALA A 75 2.50 -14.48 -8.68
N ILE A 76 2.76 -15.35 -9.65
CA ILE A 76 2.98 -16.79 -9.43
C ILE A 76 4.33 -17.19 -10.04
N SER A 77 5.10 -17.99 -9.31
CA SER A 77 6.38 -18.50 -9.81
C SER A 77 6.19 -19.34 -11.06
N LYS A 78 7.05 -19.13 -12.07
CA LYS A 78 7.10 -19.96 -13.29
C LYS A 78 7.36 -21.45 -13.01
N LYS A 79 7.98 -21.77 -11.87
CA LYS A 79 8.27 -23.15 -11.44
C LYS A 79 7.16 -23.74 -10.54
N SER A 80 6.06 -23.02 -10.35
CA SER A 80 4.96 -23.47 -9.50
C SER A 80 4.28 -24.69 -10.10
N LYS A 81 3.99 -25.70 -9.28
CA LYS A 81 3.12 -26.83 -9.65
C LYS A 81 1.68 -26.43 -10.00
N PHE A 82 1.31 -25.17 -9.73
CA PHE A 82 0.00 -24.61 -10.00
C PHE A 82 -0.02 -23.68 -11.22
N ILE A 83 1.00 -23.72 -12.08
CA ILE A 83 1.09 -22.84 -13.26
C ILE A 83 -0.14 -22.98 -14.17
N ASP A 84 -0.66 -24.21 -14.29
CA ASP A 84 -1.83 -24.52 -15.12
C ASP A 84 -3.15 -23.95 -14.55
N VAL A 85 -3.15 -23.48 -13.29
CA VAL A 85 -4.31 -22.86 -12.65
C VAL A 85 -4.44 -21.38 -13.01
N ILE A 86 -3.37 -20.74 -13.51
CA ILE A 86 -3.34 -19.30 -13.81
C ILE A 86 -4.52 -18.85 -14.68
N PRO A 87 -4.88 -19.53 -15.79
CA PRO A 87 -6.02 -19.11 -16.61
C PRO A 87 -7.34 -19.09 -15.82
N ARG A 88 -7.59 -20.13 -15.00
CA ARG A 88 -8.78 -20.21 -14.16
C ARG A 88 -8.80 -19.14 -13.07
N LEU A 89 -7.65 -18.83 -12.49
CA LEU A 89 -7.51 -17.73 -11.53
C LEU A 89 -7.84 -16.39 -12.20
N GLY A 90 -7.35 -16.15 -13.42
CA GLY A 90 -7.65 -14.94 -14.19
C GLY A 90 -9.16 -14.76 -14.43
N VAL A 91 -9.86 -15.83 -14.82
CA VAL A 91 -11.32 -15.81 -15.00
C VAL A 91 -12.04 -15.52 -13.68
N ALA A 92 -11.64 -16.19 -12.59
CA ALA A 92 -12.26 -15.96 -11.28
C ALA A 92 -12.08 -14.51 -10.80
N LEU A 93 -10.87 -13.96 -10.94
CA LEU A 93 -10.58 -12.56 -10.58
C LEU A 93 -11.41 -11.58 -11.43
N LYS A 94 -11.48 -11.81 -12.74
CA LYS A 94 -12.31 -11.00 -13.65
C LYS A 94 -13.78 -11.00 -13.21
N ASN A 95 -14.35 -12.17 -12.93
CA ASN A 95 -15.72 -12.29 -12.46
C ASN A 95 -15.95 -11.57 -11.12
N MET A 96 -14.97 -11.61 -10.20
CA MET A 96 -15.05 -10.89 -8.93
C MET A 96 -15.01 -9.37 -9.11
N ILE A 97 -14.28 -8.87 -10.10
CA ILE A 97 -14.25 -7.44 -10.43
C ILE A 97 -15.58 -7.03 -11.07
N GLU A 98 -16.05 -7.77 -12.08
CA GLU A 98 -17.29 -7.45 -12.81
C GLU A 98 -18.55 -7.52 -11.91
N SER A 99 -18.56 -8.44 -10.95
CA SER A 99 -19.63 -8.55 -9.95
C SER A 99 -19.52 -7.55 -8.80
N LYS A 100 -18.53 -6.63 -8.82
CA LYS A 100 -18.20 -5.70 -7.72
C LYS A 100 -17.86 -6.37 -6.39
N ARG A 101 -17.58 -7.67 -6.40
CA ARG A 101 -17.26 -8.42 -5.19
C ARG A 101 -15.97 -7.92 -4.53
N ILE A 102 -14.99 -7.47 -5.31
CA ILE A 102 -13.76 -6.85 -4.78
C ILE A 102 -14.09 -5.57 -4.03
N GLU A 103 -14.92 -4.69 -4.60
CA GLU A 103 -15.34 -3.44 -3.95
C GLU A 103 -16.08 -3.71 -2.63
N GLU A 104 -16.96 -4.71 -2.58
CA GLU A 104 -17.66 -5.10 -1.36
C GLU A 104 -16.71 -5.57 -0.26
N ILE A 105 -15.69 -6.35 -0.62
CA ILE A 105 -14.65 -6.83 0.29
C ILE A 105 -13.87 -5.62 0.82
N GLU A 106 -13.40 -4.74 -0.06
CA GLU A 106 -12.70 -3.52 0.31
C GLU A 106 -13.52 -2.67 1.27
N GLN A 107 -14.79 -2.40 0.96
CA GLN A 107 -15.68 -1.65 1.83
C GLN A 107 -15.87 -2.33 3.20
N THR A 108 -15.95 -3.66 3.25
CA THR A 108 -16.09 -4.39 4.51
C THR A 108 -14.88 -4.23 5.40
N TYR A 109 -13.67 -4.27 4.82
CA TYR A 109 -12.45 -3.98 5.56
C TYR A 109 -12.37 -2.50 5.93
N MET A 110 -12.65 -1.58 5.00
CA MET A 110 -12.49 -0.15 5.20
C MET A 110 -13.56 0.51 6.09
N LYS A 111 -14.78 -0.04 6.15
CA LYS A 111 -15.82 0.39 7.11
C LYS A 111 -15.37 0.21 8.56
N LYS A 112 -14.50 -0.76 8.85
CA LYS A 112 -13.90 -0.93 10.18
C LYS A 112 -12.88 0.17 10.51
N PHE A 113 -12.37 0.87 9.49
CA PHE A 113 -11.26 1.82 9.62
C PHE A 113 -11.68 3.27 9.47
N LYS A 114 -12.86 3.55 8.91
CA LYS A 114 -13.55 4.84 9.05
C LYS A 114 -14.16 4.96 10.44
N ALA A 115 -13.35 5.28 11.44
CA ALA A 115 -13.82 5.75 12.73
C ALA A 115 -13.17 7.11 13.02
N ASN A 116 -14.02 8.15 12.87
CA ASN A 116 -13.89 9.58 13.16
C ASN A 116 -12.85 10.37 12.35
#